data_AF-A0A1G2BP76-F1
#
_entry.id   AF-A0A1G2BP76-F1
#
_cell.length_a   1.000
_cell.length_b   1.000
_cell.length_c   1.000
_cell.angle_alpha   90.00
_cell.angle_beta   90.00
_cell.angle_gamma   90.00
#
_symmetry.space_group_name_H-M   'P 1'
#
loop_
_entity.id
_entity.type
_entity.pdbx_description
1 polymer ?
#
loop_
_entity_poly.entity_id
_entity_poly.type
_entity_poly.pdbx_seq_one_letter_code
_entity_poly.pdbx_strand_id
1 'polypeptide(L)'
;MMPNYFKITLFSLFFIPLSALAAEPTYNFPITVNSPDGSSEQITFPLPFDAIASIAALDLGDDGTSELLFGAPMGSSPQARLLRQDGSTILSWFPYNPKFRGGVAAVAADLNGDKKLEIVTSPLGAGGPHLKIFDTFGKLLSPGFFAPKDVATIASLERVDIEGDGRDELALVATNKKGVLTRYLLTGQGALIESAEEKSIAPKTIALKLSWQGQQFELVWSVQAKIVDRPGKVILVDLSDQKLSYYQDGFSLASYPVSTGRWGFPTPIGEFAVQNKIPRAYSKAYGLYMPYWMAFYRGQYGIHELPEWPSGYKEGENHLGTPVSHGCIRLGVGPAKEVYNWAEVGTTVIVQK
;
A
#
# COMPACT_ATOMS: atom_id res chain seq x y z
N MET A 1 10.30 -56.67 2.00
CA MET A 1 9.88 -56.79 0.59
C MET A 1 8.47 -56.23 0.47
N MET A 2 8.30 -55.24 -0.42
CA MET A 2 7.02 -54.68 -0.91
C MET A 2 6.19 -55.75 -1.68
N PRO A 3 5.03 -55.45 -2.34
CA PRO A 3 3.91 -54.49 -2.12
C PRO A 3 2.52 -55.18 -2.36
N ASN A 4 1.40 -54.42 -2.33
CA ASN A 4 0.37 -54.32 -3.40
C ASN A 4 -0.95 -53.71 -2.86
N TYR A 5 -1.21 -52.43 -3.15
CA TYR A 5 -2.13 -51.87 -4.17
C TYR A 5 -3.63 -51.86 -3.80
N PHE A 6 -4.23 -50.66 -3.82
CA PHE A 6 -5.61 -50.49 -4.25
C PHE A 6 -5.68 -49.53 -5.44
N LYS A 7 -6.40 -49.99 -6.45
CA LYS A 7 -6.62 -49.41 -7.77
C LYS A 7 -8.05 -48.89 -7.78
N ILE A 8 -8.29 -47.63 -8.15
CA ILE A 8 -9.64 -47.15 -8.50
C ILE A 8 -9.52 -46.33 -9.78
N THR A 9 -10.30 -46.73 -10.80
CA THR A 9 -10.39 -46.06 -12.11
C THR A 9 -11.80 -45.55 -12.35
N LEU A 10 -11.87 -44.23 -12.55
CA LEU A 10 -12.78 -43.30 -13.26
C LEU A 10 -14.25 -43.64 -13.62
N PHE A 11 -15.10 -42.61 -13.51
CA PHE A 11 -16.00 -42.16 -14.59
C PHE A 11 -15.98 -40.63 -14.73
N SER A 12 -16.22 -40.13 -15.94
CA SER A 12 -15.88 -38.80 -16.45
C SER A 12 -17.00 -37.75 -16.39
N LEU A 13 -16.55 -36.49 -16.36
CA LEU A 13 -17.11 -35.27 -16.95
C LEU A 13 -18.40 -34.67 -16.37
N PHE A 14 -18.22 -33.66 -15.50
CA PHE A 14 -18.84 -32.36 -15.73
C PHE A 14 -17.74 -31.30 -15.82
N PHE A 15 -17.69 -30.61 -16.95
CA PHE A 15 -16.92 -29.37 -17.13
C PHE A 15 -17.47 -28.34 -16.15
N ILE A 16 -16.75 -28.06 -15.08
CA ILE A 16 -16.84 -26.75 -14.42
C ILE A 16 -15.80 -25.89 -15.15
N PRO A 17 -16.16 -24.73 -15.72
CA PRO A 17 -15.16 -23.83 -16.24
C PRO A 17 -14.23 -23.49 -15.07
N LEU A 18 -12.98 -23.94 -15.18
CA LEU A 18 -11.89 -23.49 -14.35
C LEU A 18 -11.71 -22.01 -14.71
N SER A 19 -12.48 -21.14 -14.06
CA SER A 19 -12.06 -19.75 -13.91
C SER A 19 -10.74 -19.85 -13.20
N ALA A 20 -9.66 -19.75 -13.98
CA ALA A 20 -8.32 -19.57 -13.50
C ALA A 20 -8.36 -18.33 -12.60
N LEU A 21 -8.50 -18.56 -11.30
CA LEU A 21 -7.98 -17.65 -10.30
C LEU A 21 -6.49 -17.60 -10.62
N ALA A 22 -6.07 -16.54 -11.33
CA ALA A 22 -4.66 -16.23 -11.43
C ALA A 22 -4.15 -16.25 -9.98
N ALA A 23 -3.15 -17.09 -9.70
CA ALA A 23 -2.50 -17.07 -8.40
C ALA A 23 -2.12 -15.61 -8.13
N GLU A 24 -2.62 -15.04 -7.03
CA GLU A 24 -2.27 -13.69 -6.63
C GLU A 24 -0.74 -13.57 -6.64
N PRO A 25 -0.17 -12.50 -7.22
CA PRO A 25 1.28 -12.37 -7.28
C PRO A 25 1.87 -12.48 -5.86
N THR A 26 2.82 -13.38 -5.70
CA THR A 26 3.60 -13.52 -4.47
C THR A 26 4.94 -12.85 -4.71
N TYR A 27 5.29 -11.93 -3.83
CA TYR A 27 6.52 -11.16 -3.91
C TYR A 27 7.52 -11.77 -2.94
N ASN A 28 8.68 -12.15 -3.46
CA ASN A 28 9.70 -12.84 -2.71
C ASN A 28 10.61 -11.82 -2.04
N PHE A 29 10.46 -11.65 -0.72
CA PHE A 29 11.30 -10.74 0.06
C PHE A 29 12.47 -11.52 0.66
N PRO A 30 13.72 -11.20 0.27
CA PRO A 30 14.88 -11.80 0.89
C PRO A 30 15.03 -11.27 2.31
N ILE A 31 15.00 -12.18 3.28
CA ILE A 31 15.30 -11.91 4.69
C ILE A 31 16.66 -12.52 4.98
N THR A 32 17.57 -11.71 5.51
CA THR A 32 18.83 -12.23 6.06
C THR A 32 18.62 -12.60 7.51
N VAL A 33 18.81 -13.88 7.79
CA VAL A 33 18.70 -14.48 9.10
C VAL A 33 20.10 -14.60 9.67
N ASN A 34 20.38 -13.88 10.76
CA ASN A 34 21.67 -13.97 11.45
C ASN A 34 21.54 -14.91 12.65
N SER A 35 22.38 -15.93 12.68
CA SER A 35 22.47 -16.88 13.77
C SER A 35 23.43 -16.37 14.87
N PRO A 36 23.25 -16.79 16.14
CA PRO A 36 24.14 -16.40 17.24
C PRO A 36 25.61 -16.82 17.06
N ASP A 37 25.88 -17.82 16.22
CA ASP A 37 27.22 -18.29 15.88
C ASP A 37 27.93 -17.42 14.81
N GLY A 38 27.26 -16.34 14.36
CA GLY A 38 27.77 -15.42 13.35
C GLY A 38 27.53 -15.86 11.92
N SER A 39 26.87 -17.01 11.69
CA SER A 39 26.44 -17.40 10.35
C SER A 39 25.21 -16.60 9.91
N SER A 40 25.05 -16.42 8.59
CA SER A 40 23.87 -15.78 8.02
C SER A 40 23.30 -16.61 6.88
N GLU A 41 21.99 -16.79 6.86
CA GLU A 41 21.26 -17.43 5.76
C GLU A 41 20.29 -16.43 5.10
N GLN A 42 20.14 -16.50 3.78
CA GLN A 42 19.05 -15.79 3.11
C GLN A 42 17.85 -16.73 2.96
N ILE A 43 16.73 -16.35 3.56
CA ILE A 43 15.43 -16.98 3.33
C ILE A 43 14.59 -16.07 2.45
N THR A 44 13.69 -16.67 1.67
CA THR A 44 12.70 -15.91 0.90
C THR A 44 11.36 -15.99 1.61
N PHE A 45 10.84 -14.84 2.04
CA PHE A 45 9.52 -14.75 2.63
C PHE A 45 8.51 -14.29 1.58
N PRO A 46 7.51 -15.11 1.23
CA PRO A 46 6.51 -14.74 0.24
C PRO A 46 5.55 -13.72 0.87
N LEU A 47 5.59 -12.50 0.36
CA LEU A 47 4.66 -11.45 0.75
C LEU A 47 3.55 -11.27 -0.29
N PRO A 48 2.35 -10.90 0.16
CA PRO A 48 1.21 -10.76 -0.71
C PRO A 48 1.23 -9.51 -1.60
N PHE A 49 2.18 -8.60 -1.37
CA PHE A 49 2.29 -7.29 -2.03
C PHE A 49 3.78 -6.95 -2.23
N ASP A 50 4.11 -6.12 -3.23
CA ASP A 50 5.47 -5.58 -3.46
C ASP A 50 5.86 -4.48 -2.47
N ALA A 51 4.92 -4.02 -1.65
CA ALA A 51 5.12 -3.11 -0.54
C ALA A 51 4.14 -3.44 0.59
N ILE A 52 4.46 -3.10 1.83
CA ILE A 52 3.56 -3.34 2.97
C ILE A 52 3.25 -2.03 3.65
N ALA A 53 1.96 -1.77 3.81
CA ALA A 53 1.44 -0.59 4.48
C ALA A 53 1.50 -0.74 6.01
N SER A 54 1.13 -1.92 6.50
CA SER A 54 1.20 -2.27 7.93
C SER A 54 1.45 -3.76 8.09
N ILE A 55 2.20 -4.11 9.12
CA ILE A 55 2.34 -5.48 9.61
C ILE A 55 2.18 -5.48 11.14
N ALA A 56 1.63 -6.55 11.68
CA ALA A 56 1.63 -6.80 13.11
C ALA A 56 1.86 -8.30 13.38
N ALA A 57 2.68 -8.64 14.38
CA ALA A 57 2.82 -10.00 14.89
C ALA A 57 2.07 -10.14 16.21
N LEU A 58 0.99 -10.93 16.21
CA LEU A 58 0.20 -11.22 17.40
C LEU A 58 -0.26 -12.67 17.37
N ASP A 59 -0.33 -13.29 18.54
CA ASP A 59 -0.97 -14.58 18.71
C ASP A 59 -2.49 -14.36 18.73
N LEU A 60 -3.12 -14.55 17.57
CA LEU A 60 -4.57 -14.43 17.41
C LEU A 60 -5.29 -15.75 17.70
N GLY A 61 -4.55 -16.86 17.71
CA GLY A 61 -5.04 -18.21 18.01
C GLY A 61 -5.07 -18.57 19.49
N ASP A 62 -4.35 -17.81 20.34
CA ASP A 62 -4.06 -18.11 21.74
C ASP A 62 -3.35 -19.48 21.90
N ASP A 63 -2.46 -19.81 20.97
CA ASP A 63 -1.70 -21.07 20.95
C ASP A 63 -0.23 -20.92 21.35
N GLY A 64 0.19 -19.70 21.69
CA GLY A 64 1.56 -19.31 22.02
C GLY A 64 2.43 -18.97 20.81
N THR A 65 1.90 -19.09 19.58
CA THR A 65 2.59 -18.78 18.33
C THR A 65 1.97 -17.54 17.70
N SER A 66 2.78 -16.52 17.39
CA SER A 66 2.24 -15.32 16.72
C SER A 66 1.97 -15.56 15.24
N GLU A 67 0.81 -15.13 14.77
CA GLU A 67 0.50 -14.90 13.35
C GLU A 67 0.96 -13.52 12.88
N LEU A 68 1.05 -13.38 11.56
CA LEU A 68 1.41 -12.13 10.89
C LEU A 68 0.20 -11.54 10.18
N LEU A 69 -0.26 -10.39 10.65
CA LEU A 69 -1.34 -9.62 10.06
C LEU A 69 -0.78 -8.54 9.13
N PHE A 70 -1.21 -8.51 7.88
CA PHE A 70 -0.79 -7.58 6.85
C PHE A 70 -1.94 -6.72 6.33
N GLY A 71 -1.62 -5.46 6.06
CA GLY A 71 -2.47 -4.54 5.32
C GLY A 71 -1.87 -4.19 3.95
N ALA A 72 -2.72 -4.19 2.93
CA ALA A 72 -2.39 -3.85 1.56
C ALA A 72 -1.80 -2.44 1.42
N PRO A 73 -0.72 -2.23 0.65
CA PRO A 73 -0.24 -0.90 0.33
C PRO A 73 -1.28 -0.14 -0.50
N MET A 74 -1.12 1.17 -0.58
CA MET A 74 -1.89 1.98 -1.50
C MET A 74 -1.54 1.64 -2.97
N GLY A 75 -2.52 1.75 -3.86
CA GLY A 75 -2.42 1.34 -5.27
C GLY A 75 -2.74 -0.15 -5.52
N SER A 76 -2.71 -1.01 -4.50
CA SER A 76 -3.06 -2.44 -4.63
C SER A 76 -4.53 -2.72 -4.36
N SER A 77 -4.97 -3.97 -4.60
CA SER A 77 -6.25 -4.44 -4.08
C SER A 77 -6.27 -4.31 -2.55
N PRO A 78 -7.40 -3.92 -1.92
CA PRO A 78 -7.42 -3.51 -0.52
C PRO A 78 -7.65 -4.74 0.37
N GLN A 79 -6.68 -5.66 0.33
CA GLN A 79 -6.73 -6.91 1.09
C GLN A 79 -6.08 -6.73 2.46
N ALA A 80 -6.67 -7.38 3.46
CA ALA A 80 -5.97 -7.74 4.69
C ALA A 80 -5.65 -9.24 4.62
N ARG A 81 -4.47 -9.63 5.10
CA ARG A 81 -4.04 -11.03 5.10
C ARG A 81 -3.47 -11.44 6.43
N LEU A 82 -3.85 -12.63 6.89
CA LEU A 82 -3.29 -13.29 8.06
C LEU A 82 -2.46 -14.48 7.60
N LEU A 83 -1.18 -14.50 7.97
CA LEU A 83 -0.24 -15.56 7.61
C LEU A 83 0.31 -16.24 8.88
N ARG A 84 0.71 -17.50 8.74
CA ARG A 84 1.60 -18.15 9.70
C ARG A 84 3.03 -17.62 9.56
N GLN A 85 3.87 -17.94 10.54
CA GLN A 85 5.30 -17.60 10.52
C GLN A 85 6.09 -18.22 9.35
N ASP A 86 5.57 -19.29 8.73
CA ASP A 86 6.14 -19.92 7.54
C ASP A 86 5.68 -19.25 6.22
N GLY A 87 4.88 -18.18 6.31
CA GLY A 87 4.32 -17.46 5.16
C GLY A 87 3.05 -18.09 4.57
N SER A 88 2.61 -19.26 5.06
CA SER A 88 1.35 -19.86 4.61
C SER A 88 0.17 -18.98 5.00
N THR A 89 -0.76 -18.77 4.06
CA THR A 89 -1.96 -17.96 4.32
C THR A 89 -2.95 -18.71 5.18
N ILE A 90 -3.35 -18.10 6.29
CA ILE A 90 -4.48 -18.52 7.12
C ILE A 90 -5.76 -17.92 6.54
N LEU A 91 -5.73 -16.61 6.28
CA LEU A 91 -6.89 -15.86 5.82
C LEU A 91 -6.49 -14.72 4.88
N SER A 92 -7.32 -14.43 3.89
CA SER A 92 -7.25 -13.23 3.05
C SER A 92 -8.66 -12.72 2.80
N TRP A 93 -8.89 -11.43 3.01
CA TRP A 93 -10.22 -10.83 2.80
C TRP A 93 -10.12 -9.37 2.37
N PHE A 94 -11.25 -8.84 1.87
CA PHE A 94 -11.38 -7.43 1.49
C PHE A 94 -12.16 -6.68 2.57
N PRO A 95 -11.50 -5.97 3.51
CA PRO A 95 -12.20 -5.12 4.48
C PRO A 95 -13.01 -4.01 3.81
N TYR A 96 -12.60 -3.56 2.62
CA TYR A 96 -13.24 -2.49 1.86
C TYR A 96 -13.71 -2.96 0.49
N ASN A 97 -14.34 -2.07 -0.28
CA ASN A 97 -14.76 -2.37 -1.65
C ASN A 97 -13.57 -2.92 -2.45
N PRO A 98 -13.66 -4.06 -3.18
CA PRO A 98 -12.53 -4.63 -3.93
C PRO A 98 -11.92 -3.70 -4.99
N LYS A 99 -12.62 -2.64 -5.40
CA LYS A 99 -12.11 -1.59 -6.32
C LYS A 99 -11.41 -0.42 -5.60
N PHE A 100 -11.48 -0.35 -4.28
CA PHE A 100 -10.75 0.65 -3.49
C PHE A 100 -9.24 0.40 -3.63
N ARG A 101 -8.46 1.48 -3.76
CA ARG A 101 -7.00 1.45 -3.98
C ARG A 101 -6.24 2.29 -2.97
N GLY A 102 -6.92 2.74 -1.92
CA GLY A 102 -6.33 3.62 -0.93
C GLY A 102 -5.53 2.94 0.16
N GLY A 103 -5.18 1.66 -0.01
CA GLY A 103 -4.42 0.90 0.98
C GLY A 103 -5.21 0.58 2.25
N VAL A 104 -4.66 -0.33 3.04
CA VAL A 104 -5.25 -0.84 4.27
C VAL A 104 -4.14 -0.87 5.31
N ALA A 105 -4.35 -0.21 6.44
CA ALA A 105 -3.64 -0.55 7.66
C ALA A 105 -4.48 -1.54 8.47
N ALA A 106 -3.82 -2.48 9.11
CA ALA A 106 -4.42 -3.51 9.95
C ALA A 106 -3.61 -3.67 11.23
N VAL A 107 -4.30 -3.73 12.37
CA VAL A 107 -3.75 -4.03 13.69
C VAL A 107 -4.69 -5.00 14.40
N ALA A 108 -4.20 -5.74 15.39
CA ALA A 108 -5.07 -6.47 16.29
C ALA A 108 -4.93 -5.93 17.72
N ALA A 109 -6.05 -5.83 18.43
CA ALA A 109 -6.17 -5.14 19.71
C ALA A 109 -7.31 -5.77 20.53
N ASP A 110 -7.18 -5.87 21.85
CA ASP A 110 -8.29 -6.25 22.74
C ASP A 110 -9.15 -5.01 23.03
N LEU A 111 -10.14 -4.74 22.19
CA LEU A 111 -10.94 -3.52 22.28
C LEU A 111 -12.03 -3.62 23.36
N ASN A 112 -12.33 -4.83 23.80
CA ASN A 112 -13.49 -5.13 24.63
C ASN A 112 -13.09 -5.60 26.05
N GLY A 113 -11.81 -5.88 26.30
CA GLY A 113 -11.23 -6.29 27.57
C GLY A 113 -11.49 -7.76 27.93
N ASP A 114 -11.81 -8.63 26.95
CA ASP A 114 -12.04 -10.06 27.17
C ASP A 114 -10.78 -10.92 26.94
N LYS A 115 -9.64 -10.28 26.68
CA LYS A 115 -8.34 -10.88 26.34
C LYS A 115 -8.31 -11.58 24.99
N LYS A 116 -9.34 -11.41 24.16
CA LYS A 116 -9.33 -11.86 22.78
C LYS A 116 -9.11 -10.66 21.88
N LEU A 117 -8.20 -10.82 20.94
CA LEU A 117 -7.85 -9.75 20.02
C LEU A 117 -8.92 -9.63 18.92
N GLU A 118 -9.36 -8.41 18.65
CA GLU A 118 -10.07 -8.05 17.43
C GLU A 118 -9.13 -7.49 16.39
N ILE A 119 -9.44 -7.71 15.11
CA ILE A 119 -8.71 -7.10 14.01
C ILE A 119 -9.38 -5.78 13.64
N VAL A 120 -8.62 -4.69 13.69
CA VAL A 120 -9.04 -3.36 13.25
C VAL A 120 -8.34 -3.03 11.94
N THR A 121 -9.12 -2.58 10.96
CA THR A 121 -8.58 -2.07 9.70
C THR A 121 -8.95 -0.60 9.50
N SER A 122 -8.06 0.17 8.88
CA SER A 122 -8.31 1.55 8.45
C SER A 122 -7.86 1.76 7.00
N PRO A 123 -8.57 2.56 6.19
CA PRO A 123 -8.07 3.00 4.90
C PRO A 123 -6.97 4.04 5.12
N LEU A 124 -5.84 3.91 4.42
CA LEU A 124 -4.72 4.85 4.54
C LEU A 124 -5.00 6.15 3.76
N GLY A 125 -5.33 6.03 2.48
CA GLY A 125 -5.70 7.15 1.61
C GLY A 125 -7.10 7.00 0.98
N ALA A 126 -7.73 8.12 0.62
CA ALA A 126 -9.04 8.16 -0.05
C ALA A 126 -10.17 7.37 0.67
N GLY A 127 -11.39 7.36 0.12
CA GLY A 127 -12.49 6.49 0.59
C GLY A 127 -13.18 6.88 1.91
N GLY A 128 -12.67 7.87 2.64
CA GLY A 128 -13.17 8.30 3.95
C GLY A 128 -12.63 7.41 5.07
N PRO A 129 -12.28 7.95 6.25
CA PRO A 129 -11.54 7.23 7.29
C PRO A 129 -12.46 6.31 8.11
N HIS A 130 -13.09 5.32 7.47
CA HIS A 130 -13.97 4.36 8.13
C HIS A 130 -13.17 3.16 8.61
N LEU A 131 -12.92 3.09 9.92
CA LEU A 131 -12.31 1.93 10.55
C LEU A 131 -13.33 0.82 10.69
N LYS A 132 -12.90 -0.43 10.48
CA LYS A 132 -13.75 -1.62 10.61
C LYS A 132 -13.14 -2.62 11.58
N ILE A 133 -14.00 -3.29 12.34
CA ILE A 133 -13.62 -4.25 13.38
C ILE A 133 -14.10 -5.65 12.98
N PHE A 134 -13.18 -6.59 13.01
CA PHE A 134 -13.39 -7.98 12.65
C PHE A 134 -12.97 -8.90 13.80
N ASP A 135 -13.49 -10.11 13.82
CA ASP A 135 -12.90 -11.18 14.63
C ASP A 135 -11.58 -11.65 14.00
N THR A 136 -10.90 -12.58 14.69
CA THR A 136 -9.64 -13.18 14.24
C THR A 136 -9.78 -14.01 12.96
N PHE A 137 -11.02 -14.29 12.52
CA PHE A 137 -11.35 -14.99 11.28
C PHE A 137 -11.82 -14.03 10.16
N GLY A 138 -11.66 -12.72 10.35
CA GLY A 138 -12.00 -11.68 9.36
C GLY A 138 -13.50 -11.52 9.12
N LYS A 139 -14.35 -12.02 10.02
CA LYS A 139 -15.78 -11.73 10.00
C LYS A 139 -16.03 -10.40 10.68
N LEU A 140 -16.80 -9.53 10.03
CA LEU A 140 -17.13 -8.21 10.54
C LEU A 140 -17.95 -8.33 11.83
N LEU A 141 -17.43 -7.82 12.94
CA LEU A 141 -18.10 -7.81 14.24
C LEU A 141 -19.00 -6.60 14.43
N SER A 142 -18.54 -5.45 13.94
CA SER A 142 -19.22 -4.16 14.02
C SER A 142 -19.10 -3.46 12.67
N PRO A 143 -20.08 -2.62 12.27
CA PRO A 143 -19.89 -1.75 11.10
C PRO A 143 -18.62 -0.91 11.21
N GLY A 144 -18.11 -0.70 12.43
CA GLY A 144 -16.92 0.07 12.73
C GLY A 144 -17.27 1.50 13.13
N PHE A 145 -16.34 2.43 12.93
CA PHE A 145 -16.53 3.84 13.23
C PHE A 145 -15.69 4.71 12.30
N PHE A 146 -16.14 5.94 12.07
CA PHE A 146 -15.34 6.92 11.35
C PHE A 146 -14.32 7.56 12.31
N ALA A 147 -13.10 7.78 11.82
CA ALA A 147 -12.13 8.60 12.52
C ALA A 147 -12.68 10.01 12.78
N PRO A 148 -12.06 10.77 13.71
CA PRO A 148 -12.47 12.14 14.02
C PRO A 148 -12.68 13.01 12.77
N LYS A 149 -13.66 13.92 12.84
CA LYS A 149 -14.14 14.68 11.67
C LYS A 149 -13.08 15.52 10.98
N ASP A 150 -12.00 15.86 11.68
CA ASP A 150 -10.87 16.64 11.18
C ASP A 150 -9.80 15.78 10.50
N VAL A 151 -9.84 14.45 10.61
CA VAL A 151 -8.95 13.53 9.88
C VAL A 151 -9.20 13.63 8.38
N ALA A 152 -8.13 13.78 7.60
CA ALA A 152 -8.17 13.79 6.14
C ALA A 152 -7.58 12.51 5.53
N THR A 153 -6.41 12.07 6.00
CA THR A 153 -5.69 10.91 5.45
C THR A 153 -4.94 10.21 6.57
N ILE A 154 -5.18 8.92 6.75
CA ILE A 154 -4.54 8.12 7.80
C ILE A 154 -3.20 7.62 7.26
N ALA A 155 -2.13 7.88 7.99
CA ALA A 155 -0.80 7.39 7.64
C ALA A 155 -0.44 6.11 8.40
N SER A 156 -0.92 5.96 9.64
CA SER A 156 -0.73 4.74 10.43
C SER A 156 -1.90 4.46 11.38
N LEU A 157 -2.03 3.20 11.76
CA LEU A 157 -2.94 2.69 12.77
C LEU A 157 -2.17 1.78 13.73
N GLU A 158 -2.35 1.99 15.03
CA GLU A 158 -1.66 1.27 16.09
C GLU A 158 -2.59 0.96 17.26
N ARG A 159 -2.25 -0.07 18.03
CA ARG A 159 -2.82 -0.33 19.35
C ARG A 159 -1.97 0.34 20.42
N VAL A 160 -2.59 0.71 21.53
CA VAL A 160 -1.90 1.21 22.73
C VAL A 160 -2.82 0.96 23.93
N ASP A 161 -2.28 0.50 25.04
CA ASP A 161 -2.98 0.50 26.34
C ASP A 161 -2.43 1.71 27.12
N ILE A 162 -3.14 2.83 27.07
CA ILE A 162 -2.62 4.09 27.65
C ILE A 162 -2.93 4.20 29.14
N GLU A 163 -4.07 3.66 29.57
CA GLU A 163 -4.50 3.65 30.97
C GLU A 163 -3.89 2.52 31.81
N GLY A 164 -3.32 1.49 31.17
CA GLY A 164 -2.79 0.31 31.83
C GLY A 164 -3.89 -0.58 32.42
N ASP A 165 -5.10 -0.54 31.87
CA ASP A 165 -6.23 -1.34 32.35
C ASP A 165 -6.34 -2.71 31.66
N GLY A 166 -5.46 -2.96 30.68
CA GLY A 166 -5.40 -4.18 29.90
C GLY A 166 -6.40 -4.24 28.74
N ARG A 167 -7.19 -3.17 28.50
CA ARG A 167 -7.93 -2.95 27.27
C ARG A 167 -7.06 -2.09 26.34
N ASP A 168 -7.09 -2.39 25.05
CA ASP A 168 -6.35 -1.64 24.04
C ASP A 168 -7.21 -0.47 23.49
N GLU A 169 -6.63 0.72 23.46
CA GLU A 169 -7.02 1.87 22.66
C GLU A 169 -6.37 1.82 21.27
N LEU A 170 -6.80 2.74 20.41
CA LEU A 170 -6.28 2.89 19.06
C LEU A 170 -5.62 4.24 18.89
N ALA A 171 -4.41 4.23 18.36
CA ALA A 171 -3.71 5.42 17.92
C ALA A 171 -3.70 5.50 16.39
N LEU A 172 -4.14 6.64 15.87
CA LEU A 172 -4.04 6.99 14.45
C LEU A 172 -3.03 8.12 14.32
N VAL A 173 -2.06 7.97 13.41
CA VAL A 173 -1.35 9.15 12.91
C VAL A 173 -1.91 9.49 11.55
N ALA A 174 -2.37 10.72 11.40
CA ALA A 174 -3.09 11.17 10.21
C ALA A 174 -2.78 12.63 9.90
N THR A 175 -2.84 13.00 8.63
CA THR A 175 -2.95 14.41 8.27
C THR A 175 -4.38 14.85 8.54
N ASN A 176 -4.53 15.96 9.26
CA ASN A 176 -5.82 16.61 9.45
C ASN A 176 -6.23 17.46 8.24
N LYS A 177 -7.45 17.99 8.22
CA LYS A 177 -7.99 18.82 7.12
C LYS A 177 -7.25 20.13 6.87
N LYS A 178 -6.36 20.54 7.78
CA LYS A 178 -5.48 21.70 7.61
C LYS A 178 -4.10 21.34 7.05
N GLY A 179 -3.84 20.06 6.76
CA GLY A 179 -2.54 19.60 6.29
C GLY A 179 -1.52 19.37 7.42
N VAL A 180 -1.96 19.31 8.67
CA VAL A 180 -1.07 19.11 9.82
C VAL A 180 -1.10 17.65 10.24
N LEU A 181 0.08 17.04 10.35
CA LEU A 181 0.24 15.70 10.88
C LEU A 181 -0.17 15.69 12.36
N THR A 182 -1.11 14.83 12.72
CA THR A 182 -1.75 14.81 14.03
C THR A 182 -1.89 13.35 14.47
N ARG A 183 -1.50 13.07 15.71
CA ARG A 183 -1.82 11.82 16.40
C ARG A 183 -3.19 11.96 17.05
N TYR A 184 -4.05 10.98 16.83
CA TYR A 184 -5.36 10.86 17.46
C TYR A 184 -5.39 9.59 18.29
N LEU A 185 -5.77 9.73 19.55
CA LEU A 185 -5.98 8.60 20.44
C LEU A 185 -7.47 8.36 20.59
N LEU A 186 -7.91 7.13 20.34
CA LEU A 186 -9.30 6.75 20.26
C LEU A 186 -9.58 5.56 21.19
N THR A 187 -10.75 5.53 21.80
CA THR A 187 -11.25 4.32 22.45
C THR A 187 -11.47 3.20 21.42
N GLY A 188 -11.63 1.95 21.86
CA GLY A 188 -11.97 0.83 20.98
C GLY A 188 -13.29 0.99 20.20
N GLN A 189 -14.17 1.92 20.61
CA GLN A 189 -15.40 2.26 19.90
C GLN A 189 -15.28 3.55 19.05
N GLY A 190 -14.09 4.14 18.98
CA GLY A 190 -13.79 5.29 18.13
C GLY A 190 -14.05 6.66 18.75
N ALA A 191 -14.31 6.75 20.06
CA ALA A 191 -14.43 8.03 20.73
C ALA A 191 -13.04 8.67 20.88
N LEU A 192 -12.91 9.95 20.52
CA LEU A 192 -11.65 10.68 20.67
C LEU A 192 -11.33 10.89 22.16
N ILE A 193 -10.17 10.42 22.58
CA ILE A 193 -9.58 10.65 23.91
C ILE A 193 -8.79 11.96 23.88
N GLU A 194 -7.80 12.04 22.98
CA GLU A 194 -6.97 13.23 22.77
C GLU A 194 -6.41 13.30 21.35
N SER A 195 -5.92 14.48 20.96
CA SER A 195 -5.12 14.64 19.75
C SER A 195 -3.98 15.62 19.96
N ALA A 196 -2.86 15.36 19.28
CA ALA A 196 -1.64 16.16 19.37
C ALA A 196 -0.99 16.31 18.00
N GLU A 197 -0.46 17.50 17.69
CA GLU A 197 0.32 17.72 16.47
C GLU A 197 1.64 16.95 16.53
N GLU A 198 1.96 16.24 15.46
CA GLU A 198 3.19 15.46 15.31
C GLU A 198 4.12 16.12 14.31
N LYS A 199 5.43 16.14 14.60
CA LYS A 199 6.42 16.68 13.66
C LYS A 199 6.81 15.67 12.56
N SER A 200 6.68 14.38 12.88
CA SER A 200 7.05 13.26 12.02
C SER A 200 6.40 11.98 12.56
N ILE A 201 6.15 11.01 11.70
CA ILE A 201 5.87 9.65 12.16
C ILE A 201 7.20 9.03 12.58
N ALA A 202 7.29 8.61 13.85
CA ALA A 202 8.44 7.85 14.31
C ALA A 202 8.57 6.57 13.46
N PRO A 203 9.76 6.22 12.95
CA PRO A 203 9.93 4.97 12.22
C PRO A 203 9.49 3.82 13.11
N LYS A 204 8.50 3.06 12.65
CA LYS A 204 7.96 1.96 13.44
C LYS A 204 8.83 0.75 13.22
N THR A 205 9.65 0.43 14.20
CA THR A 205 10.40 -0.80 14.21
C THR A 205 9.52 -1.94 14.69
N ILE A 206 9.21 -2.86 13.80
CA ILE A 206 8.49 -4.09 14.07
C ILE A 206 9.53 -5.17 14.23
N ALA A 207 9.69 -5.64 15.46
CA ALA A 207 10.49 -6.80 15.77
C ALA A 207 9.59 -8.05 15.74
N LEU A 208 9.76 -8.92 14.75
CA LEU A 208 9.06 -10.21 14.69
C LEU A 208 9.95 -11.28 15.30
N LYS A 209 9.47 -11.94 16.36
CA LYS A 209 10.11 -13.16 16.85
C LYS A 209 9.58 -14.35 16.06
N LEU A 210 10.42 -14.92 15.22
CA LEU A 210 10.09 -16.04 14.35
C LEU A 210 10.77 -17.31 14.86
N SER A 211 10.04 -18.42 14.83
CA SER A 211 10.59 -19.75 15.10
C SER A 211 10.74 -20.52 13.79
N TRP A 212 11.97 -20.88 13.41
CA TRP A 212 12.22 -21.70 12.23
C TRP A 212 13.22 -22.81 12.55
N GLN A 213 12.84 -24.07 12.25
CA GLN A 213 13.64 -25.27 12.55
C GLN A 213 14.14 -25.36 14.00
N GLY A 214 13.36 -24.86 14.96
CA GLY A 214 13.72 -24.86 16.39
C GLY A 214 14.66 -23.74 16.83
N GLN A 215 15.05 -22.84 15.92
CA GLN A 215 15.81 -21.62 16.23
C GLN A 215 14.88 -20.40 16.30
N GLN A 216 15.20 -19.46 17.19
CA GLN A 216 14.47 -18.19 17.38
C GLN A 216 15.21 -17.07 16.66
N PHE A 217 14.48 -16.24 15.93
CA PHE A 217 15.01 -15.11 15.17
C PHE A 217 14.23 -13.85 15.47
N GLU A 218 14.90 -12.70 15.42
CA GLU A 218 14.25 -11.39 15.54
C GLU A 218 14.40 -10.64 14.22
N LEU A 219 13.30 -10.53 13.46
CA LEU A 219 13.25 -9.69 12.26
C LEU A 219 12.91 -8.27 12.67
N VAL A 220 13.86 -7.35 12.55
CA VAL A 220 13.67 -5.94 12.86
C VAL A 220 13.36 -5.18 11.57
N TRP A 221 12.10 -4.80 11.38
CA TRP A 221 11.64 -4.06 10.21
C TRP A 221 11.21 -2.64 10.56
N SER A 222 11.81 -1.61 9.98
CA SER A 222 11.28 -0.24 10.08
C SER A 222 10.23 0.03 8.99
N VAL A 223 8.96 0.17 9.38
CA VAL A 223 7.87 0.64 8.50
C VAL A 223 7.96 2.17 8.38
N GLN A 224 7.76 2.67 7.16
CA GLN A 224 8.50 3.78 6.54
C GLN A 224 8.66 5.08 7.33
N ALA A 225 9.91 5.56 7.29
CA ALA A 225 10.31 6.93 7.56
C ALA A 225 9.70 7.91 6.53
N LYS A 226 9.51 9.16 6.94
CA LYS A 226 9.25 10.31 6.06
C LYS A 226 10.27 10.29 4.91
N ILE A 227 9.84 9.93 3.70
CA ILE A 227 10.75 9.76 2.54
C ILE A 227 11.03 11.12 1.89
N VAL A 228 10.08 12.05 1.99
CA VAL A 228 10.22 13.43 1.50
C VAL A 228 9.98 14.39 2.66
N ASP A 229 10.97 15.20 3.01
CA ASP A 229 10.86 16.19 4.08
C ASP A 229 10.08 17.45 3.61
N ARG A 230 8.82 17.27 3.19
CA ARG A 230 7.96 18.36 2.71
C ARG A 230 6.49 18.18 3.09
N PRO A 231 5.82 19.23 3.59
CA PRO A 231 4.38 19.22 3.79
C PRO A 231 3.64 19.33 2.45
N GLY A 232 2.39 18.89 2.41
CA GLY A 232 1.50 18.97 1.27
C GLY A 232 1.70 17.86 0.23
N LYS A 233 1.09 18.05 -0.94
CA LYS A 233 1.10 17.10 -2.05
C LYS A 233 2.39 17.23 -2.87
N VAL A 234 3.11 16.12 -3.02
CA VAL A 234 4.34 16.04 -3.83
C VAL A 234 4.24 14.86 -4.79
N ILE A 235 4.58 15.07 -6.05
CA ILE A 235 4.86 14.01 -7.02
C ILE A 235 6.38 13.92 -7.15
N LEU A 236 6.96 12.75 -6.88
CA LEU A 236 8.36 12.44 -7.13
C LEU A 236 8.47 11.54 -8.36
N VAL A 237 9.37 11.87 -9.26
CA VAL A 237 9.64 11.10 -10.47
C VAL A 237 11.11 10.77 -10.47
N ASP A 238 11.41 9.49 -10.35
CA ASP A 238 12.77 8.98 -10.40
C ASP A 238 13.05 8.44 -11.82
N LEU A 239 13.96 9.12 -12.52
CA LEU A 239 14.32 8.77 -13.89
C LEU A 239 15.20 7.52 -13.97
N SER A 240 15.95 7.19 -12.92
CA SER A 240 16.80 5.99 -12.87
C SER A 240 15.96 4.73 -12.69
N ASP A 241 14.94 4.81 -11.83
CA ASP A 241 14.03 3.70 -11.55
C ASP A 241 12.81 3.65 -12.48
N GLN A 242 12.60 4.68 -13.31
CA GLN A 242 11.40 4.85 -14.14
C GLN A 242 10.12 4.72 -13.32
N LYS A 243 10.07 5.41 -12.18
CA LYS A 243 8.93 5.41 -11.26
C LYS A 243 8.42 6.82 -10.99
N LEU A 244 7.10 6.91 -10.85
CA LEU A 244 6.45 8.06 -10.25
C LEU A 244 5.83 7.59 -8.93
N SER A 245 6.24 8.23 -7.86
CA SER A 245 5.61 8.10 -6.55
C SER A 245 4.95 9.43 -6.20
N TYR A 246 3.84 9.39 -5.47
CA TYR A 246 3.20 10.62 -5.02
C TYR A 246 2.96 10.54 -3.52
N TYR A 247 3.07 11.68 -2.85
CA TYR A 247 3.19 11.80 -1.41
C TYR A 247 2.24 12.86 -0.90
N GLN A 248 1.73 12.66 0.30
CA GLN A 248 1.03 13.69 1.04
C GLN A 248 1.71 13.83 2.40
N ASP A 249 2.21 15.04 2.66
CA ASP A 249 2.93 15.41 3.88
C ASP A 249 4.17 14.56 4.17
N GLY A 250 4.84 14.10 3.11
CA GLY A 250 6.05 13.28 3.19
C GLY A 250 5.82 11.77 3.25
N PHE A 251 4.55 11.32 3.30
CA PHE A 251 4.16 9.91 3.26
C PHE A 251 3.85 9.47 1.85
N SER A 252 4.46 8.37 1.42
CA SER A 252 4.22 7.81 0.08
C SER A 252 2.80 7.28 0.00
N LEU A 253 2.03 7.81 -0.94
CA LEU A 253 0.66 7.40 -1.22
C LEU A 253 0.58 6.33 -2.31
N ALA A 254 1.48 6.26 -3.27
CA ALA A 254 1.62 5.08 -4.14
C ALA A 254 2.89 5.25 -4.98
N SER A 255 3.26 4.19 -5.70
CA SER A 255 4.27 4.24 -6.74
C SER A 255 3.82 3.46 -7.98
N TYR A 256 4.08 4.01 -9.15
CA TYR A 256 3.78 3.37 -10.43
C TYR A 256 4.98 3.38 -11.37
N PRO A 257 5.13 2.35 -12.21
CA PRO A 257 6.07 2.43 -13.32
C PRO A 257 5.61 3.52 -14.29
N VAL A 258 6.56 4.26 -14.83
CA VAL A 258 6.35 5.29 -15.85
C VAL A 258 7.25 5.06 -17.05
N SER A 259 6.92 5.72 -18.15
CA SER A 259 7.86 5.90 -19.27
C SER A 259 8.17 7.37 -19.45
N THR A 260 9.42 7.75 -19.17
CA THR A 260 9.89 9.13 -19.31
C THR A 260 10.55 9.36 -20.68
N GLY A 261 11.16 10.54 -20.85
CA GLY A 261 11.84 10.95 -22.07
C GLY A 261 13.02 10.05 -22.44
N ARG A 262 13.03 9.58 -23.69
CA ARG A 262 14.15 8.79 -24.24
C ARG A 262 15.40 9.65 -24.48
N TRP A 263 16.52 9.01 -24.77
CA TRP A 263 17.74 9.70 -25.18
C TRP A 263 17.48 10.62 -26.39
N GLY A 264 17.94 11.88 -26.31
CA GLY A 264 17.64 12.95 -27.27
C GLY A 264 16.37 13.75 -26.99
N PHE A 265 15.48 13.25 -26.11
CA PHE A 265 14.28 13.95 -25.65
C PHE A 265 14.11 13.82 -24.12
N PRO A 266 15.10 14.28 -23.32
CA PRO A 266 15.11 14.03 -21.89
C PRO A 266 13.94 14.72 -21.19
N THR A 267 13.38 14.04 -20.19
CA THR A 267 12.49 14.69 -19.21
C THR A 267 13.34 15.64 -18.36
N PRO A 268 12.91 16.90 -18.15
CA PRO A 268 13.69 17.87 -17.40
C PRO A 268 13.77 17.49 -15.92
N ILE A 269 14.98 17.47 -15.37
CA ILE A 269 15.27 17.28 -13.95
C ILE A 269 15.09 18.61 -13.23
N GLY A 270 14.54 18.57 -12.02
CA GLY A 270 14.36 19.74 -11.18
C GLY A 270 13.07 19.69 -10.38
N GLU A 271 12.79 20.82 -9.73
CA GLU A 271 11.57 21.03 -8.98
C GLU A 271 10.63 21.94 -9.75
N PHE A 272 9.40 21.49 -9.89
CA PHE A 272 8.34 22.13 -10.67
C PHE A 272 7.03 22.10 -9.89
N ALA A 273 5.96 22.57 -10.52
CA ALA A 273 4.61 22.43 -10.03
C ALA A 273 3.65 22.09 -11.17
N VAL A 274 2.56 21.40 -10.87
CA VAL A 274 1.45 21.21 -11.82
C VAL A 274 0.91 22.58 -12.23
N GLN A 275 1.10 22.96 -13.50
CA GLN A 275 0.78 24.27 -14.06
C GLN A 275 -0.67 24.33 -14.55
N ASN A 276 -1.17 23.23 -15.13
CA ASN A 276 -2.54 23.10 -15.57
C ASN A 276 -2.97 21.65 -15.62
N LYS A 277 -4.27 21.42 -15.77
CA LYS A 277 -4.90 20.11 -15.85
C LYS A 277 -5.92 20.08 -16.98
N ILE A 278 -5.82 19.11 -17.88
CA ILE A 278 -6.76 18.94 -19.00
C ILE A 278 -7.16 17.46 -19.06
N PRO A 279 -8.46 17.11 -18.93
CA PRO A 279 -8.90 15.72 -18.89
C PRO A 279 -8.49 14.90 -20.13
N ARG A 280 -8.45 15.54 -21.30
CA ARG A 280 -8.04 14.91 -22.57
C ARG A 280 -7.38 15.95 -23.48
N ALA A 281 -6.10 16.23 -23.24
CA ALA A 281 -5.36 17.20 -24.04
C ALA A 281 -5.08 16.65 -25.44
N TYR A 282 -5.01 17.52 -26.45
CA TYR A 282 -4.61 17.15 -27.81
C TYR A 282 -3.26 17.79 -28.14
N SER A 283 -2.30 16.99 -28.60
CA SER A 283 -1.03 17.48 -29.12
C SER A 283 -1.09 17.60 -30.63
N LYS A 284 -1.13 18.84 -31.15
CA LYS A 284 -1.06 19.10 -32.59
C LYS A 284 0.26 18.63 -33.20
N ALA A 285 1.36 18.74 -32.46
CA ALA A 285 2.70 18.35 -32.93
C ALA A 285 2.83 16.83 -33.16
N TYR A 286 2.14 16.03 -32.35
CA TYR A 286 2.20 14.56 -32.42
C TYR A 286 0.91 13.91 -32.95
N GLY A 287 -0.12 14.71 -33.24
CA GLY A 287 -1.40 14.23 -33.79
C GLY A 287 -2.17 13.27 -32.88
N LEU A 288 -1.99 13.37 -31.55
CA LEU A 288 -2.51 12.41 -30.57
C LEU A 288 -3.12 13.11 -29.34
N TYR A 289 -3.98 12.37 -28.63
CA TYR A 289 -4.55 12.76 -27.35
C TYR A 289 -3.70 12.24 -26.19
N MET A 290 -3.68 13.01 -25.10
CA MET A 290 -3.00 12.73 -23.85
C MET A 290 -4.03 12.85 -22.72
N PRO A 291 -4.71 11.76 -22.36
CA PRO A 291 -5.68 11.76 -21.27
C PRO A 291 -5.02 12.11 -19.93
N TYR A 292 -5.78 12.76 -19.05
CA TYR A 292 -5.35 13.16 -17.70
C TYR A 292 -4.07 13.98 -17.70
N TRP A 293 -3.98 14.94 -18.62
CA TRP A 293 -2.81 15.79 -18.80
C TRP A 293 -2.60 16.73 -17.62
N MET A 294 -1.39 16.72 -17.06
CA MET A 294 -0.90 17.66 -16.06
C MET A 294 0.40 18.28 -16.56
N ALA A 295 0.35 19.49 -17.12
CA ALA A 295 1.57 20.20 -17.49
C ALA A 295 2.38 20.52 -16.23
N PHE A 296 3.70 20.31 -16.26
CA PHE A 296 4.56 20.71 -15.14
C PHE A 296 5.74 21.59 -15.57
N TYR A 297 6.09 21.61 -16.87
CA TYR A 297 7.17 22.48 -17.36
C TYR A 297 6.84 23.10 -18.72
N ARG A 298 6.79 24.44 -18.74
CA ARG A 298 6.58 25.31 -19.92
C ARG A 298 5.35 24.98 -20.78
N GLY A 299 4.36 24.27 -20.22
CA GLY A 299 3.23 23.72 -20.98
C GLY A 299 3.60 22.68 -22.06
N GLN A 300 4.89 22.32 -22.19
CA GLN A 300 5.39 21.39 -23.21
C GLN A 300 5.61 19.98 -22.65
N TYR A 301 5.88 19.89 -21.35
CA TYR A 301 6.10 18.64 -20.65
C TYR A 301 4.97 18.43 -19.65
N GLY A 302 4.42 17.23 -19.67
CA GLY A 302 3.33 16.85 -18.79
C GLY A 302 3.42 15.42 -18.31
N ILE A 303 2.74 15.17 -17.21
CA ILE A 303 2.37 13.83 -16.76
C ILE A 303 1.02 13.51 -17.41
N HIS A 304 0.88 12.35 -18.05
CA HIS A 304 -0.37 11.96 -18.69
C HIS A 304 -0.47 10.45 -18.85
N GLU A 305 -1.68 9.95 -19.11
CA GLU A 305 -1.90 8.54 -19.48
C GLU A 305 -1.29 8.22 -20.85
N LEU A 306 -1.07 6.96 -21.13
CA LEU A 306 -0.71 6.45 -22.45
C LEU A 306 -1.46 7.16 -23.61
N PRO A 307 -0.71 7.68 -24.62
CA PRO A 307 -1.26 8.34 -25.79
C PRO A 307 -2.38 7.57 -26.48
N GLU A 308 -3.34 8.32 -27.00
CA GLU A 308 -4.49 7.81 -27.74
C GLU A 308 -4.58 8.55 -29.08
N TRP A 309 -4.65 7.83 -30.20
CA TRP A 309 -4.75 8.41 -31.53
C TRP A 309 -6.21 8.66 -31.91
N PRO A 310 -6.50 9.60 -32.83
CA PRO A 310 -7.86 9.85 -33.32
C PRO A 310 -8.57 8.62 -33.89
N SER A 311 -7.82 7.60 -34.32
CA SER A 311 -8.35 6.30 -34.78
C SER A 311 -8.93 5.44 -33.65
N GLY A 312 -8.76 5.82 -32.39
CA GLY A 312 -9.11 5.03 -31.21
C GLY A 312 -8.02 4.05 -30.76
N TYR A 313 -6.90 3.97 -31.49
CA TYR A 313 -5.73 3.21 -31.06
C TYR A 313 -5.12 3.85 -29.81
N LYS A 314 -4.70 3.04 -28.83
CA LYS A 314 -4.03 3.48 -27.61
C LYS A 314 -2.67 2.80 -27.50
N GLU A 315 -1.68 3.54 -27.02
CA GLU A 315 -0.34 3.01 -26.75
C GLU A 315 -0.45 1.88 -25.71
N GLY A 316 0.38 0.84 -25.85
CA GLY A 316 0.38 -0.32 -24.95
C GLY A 316 1.25 -0.13 -23.71
N GLU A 317 0.95 -0.86 -22.63
CA GLU A 317 1.65 -0.73 -21.33
C GLU A 317 3.01 -1.44 -21.24
N ASN A 318 3.35 -2.29 -22.22
CA ASN A 318 4.52 -3.18 -22.17
C ASN A 318 5.87 -2.46 -22.01
N HIS A 319 5.93 -1.16 -22.31
CA HIS A 319 7.15 -0.36 -22.16
C HIS A 319 7.20 0.47 -20.87
N LEU A 320 6.16 0.45 -20.02
CA LEU A 320 6.22 1.13 -18.72
C LEU A 320 7.40 0.58 -17.91
N GLY A 321 8.19 1.47 -17.32
CA GLY A 321 9.49 1.14 -16.73
C GLY A 321 10.67 1.35 -17.69
N THR A 322 10.43 1.80 -18.93
CA THR A 322 11.48 2.16 -19.89
C THR A 322 11.28 3.58 -20.45
N PRO A 323 12.35 4.37 -20.68
CA PRO A 323 12.22 5.70 -21.27
C PRO A 323 11.90 5.62 -22.77
N VAL A 324 10.68 6.01 -23.16
CA VAL A 324 10.22 5.96 -24.56
C VAL A 324 9.60 7.26 -25.07
N SER A 325 9.31 8.21 -24.19
CA SER A 325 8.55 9.41 -24.54
C SER A 325 9.43 10.49 -25.21
N HIS A 326 8.79 11.57 -25.67
CA HIS A 326 9.47 12.78 -26.14
C HIS A 326 9.69 13.81 -25.01
N GLY A 327 9.76 13.37 -23.77
CA GLY A 327 10.03 14.19 -22.58
C GLY A 327 8.91 14.17 -21.54
N CYS A 328 7.68 13.85 -21.94
CA CYS A 328 6.56 13.66 -21.01
C CYS A 328 6.76 12.44 -20.10
N ILE A 329 6.01 12.38 -19.02
CA ILE A 329 5.99 11.25 -18.09
C ILE A 329 4.68 10.50 -18.32
N ARG A 330 4.78 9.28 -18.87
CA ARG A 330 3.61 8.47 -19.23
C ARG A 330 3.27 7.51 -18.10
N LEU A 331 2.01 7.50 -17.69
CA LEU A 331 1.41 6.56 -16.74
C LEU A 331 0.47 5.58 -17.47
N GLY A 332 0.31 4.38 -16.90
CA GLY A 332 -0.66 3.39 -17.35
C GLY A 332 -2.12 3.79 -17.13
N VAL A 333 -3.03 2.96 -17.62
CA VAL A 333 -4.49 3.14 -17.53
C VAL A 333 -4.94 2.89 -16.10
N GLY A 334 -5.58 3.89 -15.48
CA GLY A 334 -5.94 3.85 -14.05
C GLY A 334 -5.03 4.74 -13.21
N PRO A 335 -3.73 4.43 -13.06
CA PRO A 335 -2.78 5.29 -12.34
C PRO A 335 -2.79 6.75 -12.79
N ALA A 336 -2.86 7.01 -14.10
CA ALA A 336 -2.93 8.38 -14.63
C ALA A 336 -4.16 9.15 -14.09
N LYS A 337 -5.32 8.50 -14.09
CA LYS A 337 -6.57 9.08 -13.56
C LYS A 337 -6.50 9.31 -12.06
N GLU A 338 -5.89 8.37 -11.34
CA GLU A 338 -5.72 8.45 -9.88
C GLU A 338 -4.86 9.67 -9.49
N VAL A 339 -3.65 9.76 -10.05
CA VAL A 339 -2.74 10.89 -9.79
C VAL A 339 -3.37 12.20 -10.25
N TYR A 340 -4.05 12.22 -11.40
CA TYR A 340 -4.75 13.40 -11.88
C TYR A 340 -5.87 13.84 -10.94
N ASN A 341 -6.67 12.94 -10.40
CA ASN A 341 -7.74 13.32 -9.47
C ASN A 341 -7.20 13.79 -8.12
N TRP A 342 -6.11 13.19 -7.66
CA TRP A 342 -5.48 13.56 -6.40
C TRP A 342 -4.72 14.90 -6.47
N ALA A 343 -3.97 15.15 -7.55
CA ALA A 343 -3.16 16.36 -7.69
C ALA A 343 -4.01 17.60 -8.01
N GLU A 344 -3.66 18.73 -7.42
CA GLU A 344 -4.21 20.05 -7.73
C GLU A 344 -3.21 20.89 -8.53
N VAL A 345 -3.67 21.93 -9.23
CA VAL A 345 -2.75 22.94 -9.80
C VAL A 345 -1.95 23.55 -8.64
N GLY A 346 -0.62 23.58 -8.78
CA GLY A 346 0.32 23.95 -7.72
C GLY A 346 0.94 22.78 -6.96
N THR A 347 0.47 21.53 -7.16
CA THR A 347 1.10 20.33 -6.58
C THR A 347 2.57 20.26 -7.00
N THR A 348 3.48 20.07 -6.05
CA THR A 348 4.92 20.02 -6.32
C THR A 348 5.24 18.79 -7.17
N VAL A 349 6.08 18.96 -8.19
CA VAL A 349 6.61 17.87 -9.03
C VAL A 349 8.13 17.91 -8.98
N ILE A 350 8.73 16.92 -8.33
CA ILE A 350 10.18 16.75 -8.25
C ILE A 350 10.56 15.67 -9.27
N VAL A 351 11.45 16.01 -10.20
CA VAL A 351 12.04 15.06 -11.13
C VAL A 351 13.52 14.92 -10.81
N GLN A 352 13.96 13.71 -10.50
CA GLN A 352 15.33 13.40 -10.09
C GLN A 352 15.90 12.21 -10.84
N LYS A 353 17.17 11.91 -10.63
CA LYS A 353 17.87 10.77 -11.20
C LYS A 353 18.67 10.06 -10.14
#